data_AF-A0A6N2B9B1-F1
#
_entry.id   AF-A0A6N2B9B1-F1
#
_cell.length_a   1.000
_cell.length_b   1.000
_cell.length_c   1.000
_cell.angle_alpha   90.00
_cell.angle_beta   90.00
_cell.angle_gamma   90.00
#
_symmetry.space_group_name_H-M   'P 1'
#
loop_
_entity.id
_entity.type
_entity.pdbx_description
1 polymer ?
#
loop_
_entity_poly.entity_id
_entity_poly.type
_entity_poly.pdbx_seq_one_letter_code
_entity_poly.pdbx_strand_id
1 'polypeptide(L)'
;MPLVYEKIGIFPSIYTSSLRFSTKLSSIPAAMASSLFFSTPIPTKLISKQKPFSHHSSNPLLPQSTIKPLRSLVVSTAAAIEAETETSSSNSTPLKSLPFRVGHGFDLHRLEPGYPLIIGGINIPHDRGCEAHSDGDVLLHCVVDAILGALGLPDIGQIFPDTDPKWKGAPSSVFMEEAVRLMHEAGYELGNLDATLILQRPKVSPHKESIRANLCKLLGADPSVVNLKAKTHEKVDSLGENRSIAAHTVVLLMKK
;
A
#
# COMPACT_ATOMS: atom_id res chain seq x y z
N MET A 1 7.97 40.39 -41.15
CA MET A 1 9.40 40.60 -40.91
C MET A 1 9.70 40.36 -39.43
N PRO A 2 10.80 39.72 -39.06
CA PRO A 2 11.15 39.43 -37.67
C PRO A 2 11.82 40.63 -37.00
N LEU A 3 11.66 40.76 -35.68
CA LEU A 3 12.45 41.67 -34.85
C LEU A 3 13.60 40.90 -34.16
N VAL A 4 14.75 41.55 -34.17
CA VAL A 4 16.09 41.04 -33.90
C VAL A 4 16.27 40.59 -32.44
N TYR A 5 16.90 39.42 -32.25
CA TYR A 5 17.58 39.06 -31.00
C TYR A 5 19.08 39.38 -31.14
N GLU A 6 19.62 40.19 -30.23
CA GLU A 6 21.03 40.61 -30.25
C GLU A 6 21.87 39.83 -29.21
N LYS A 7 23.12 39.51 -29.56
CA LYS A 7 24.07 38.70 -28.75
C LYS A 7 25.13 39.57 -28.06
N ILE A 8 25.37 39.33 -26.76
CA ILE A 8 26.61 39.65 -26.00
C ILE A 8 26.80 38.54 -24.92
N GLY A 9 27.99 38.04 -24.56
CA GLY A 9 29.33 38.31 -25.13
C GLY A 9 30.54 37.65 -24.43
N ILE A 10 30.54 36.32 -24.23
CA ILE A 10 31.74 35.44 -24.30
C ILE A 10 33.00 35.77 -23.42
N PHE A 11 33.29 34.89 -22.42
CA PHE A 11 34.63 34.50 -21.88
C PHE A 11 35.51 35.57 -21.15
N PRO A 12 36.69 35.24 -20.53
CA PRO A 12 37.31 33.93 -20.17
C PRO A 12 37.93 33.78 -18.73
N SER A 13 38.02 32.51 -18.27
CA SER A 13 39.23 31.78 -17.77
C SER A 13 40.09 32.15 -16.51
N ILE A 14 40.39 31.07 -15.74
CA ILE A 14 41.59 30.70 -14.90
C ILE A 14 42.26 31.63 -13.86
N TYR A 15 42.53 31.06 -12.67
CA TYR A 15 43.87 31.04 -12.05
C TYR A 15 44.03 29.84 -11.06
N THR A 16 45.26 29.53 -10.63
CA THR A 16 45.68 28.21 -10.12
C THR A 16 46.19 28.16 -8.66
N SER A 17 46.38 26.92 -8.18
CA SER A 17 47.47 26.42 -7.30
C SER A 17 47.55 26.76 -5.79
N SER A 18 47.30 25.71 -4.98
CA SER A 18 48.16 25.15 -3.91
C SER A 18 48.81 26.05 -2.84
N LEU A 19 48.52 25.77 -1.56
CA LEU A 19 49.56 25.71 -0.51
C LEU A 19 49.21 24.69 0.59
N ARG A 20 50.23 23.98 1.11
CA ARG A 20 50.13 23.10 2.30
C ARG A 20 50.48 23.88 3.56
N PHE A 21 49.89 23.56 4.70
CA PHE A 21 50.58 23.63 5.99
C PHE A 21 50.13 22.51 6.94
N SER A 22 51.03 22.09 7.82
CA SER A 22 50.89 20.93 8.71
C SER A 22 51.40 21.28 10.10
N THR A 23 50.62 21.00 11.14
CA THR A 23 51.12 20.88 12.52
C THR A 23 50.36 19.81 13.30
N LYS A 24 51.13 18.92 13.94
CA LYS A 24 50.67 17.92 14.92
C LYS A 24 50.35 18.61 16.26
N LEU A 25 49.41 18.06 17.03
CA LEU A 25 49.38 18.04 18.50
C LEU A 25 48.65 16.73 18.88
N SER A 26 49.37 15.64 19.17
CA SER A 26 49.83 15.22 20.50
C SER A 26 48.73 14.69 21.44
N SER A 27 48.80 13.39 21.71
CA SER A 27 47.95 12.61 22.62
C SER A 27 48.25 12.82 24.11
N ILE A 28 47.23 12.73 24.96
CA ILE A 28 47.35 12.32 26.39
C ILE A 28 46.19 11.36 26.74
N PRO A 29 46.46 10.17 27.34
CA PRO A 29 45.43 9.26 27.85
C PRO A 29 45.41 9.17 29.39
N ALA A 30 44.22 9.03 30.00
CA ALA A 30 43.93 8.49 31.35
C ALA A 30 42.45 8.81 31.72
N ALA A 31 41.73 8.08 32.56
CA ALA A 31 41.83 6.68 33.00
C ALA A 31 40.50 6.25 33.67
N MET A 32 40.24 4.95 33.72
CA MET A 32 39.48 4.19 34.74
C MET A 32 38.48 4.94 35.64
N ALA A 33 37.20 4.62 35.49
CA ALA A 33 36.22 4.66 36.59
C ALA A 33 35.33 3.41 36.53
N SER A 34 35.77 2.33 37.19
CA SER A 34 34.96 1.13 37.38
C SER A 34 33.93 1.36 38.48
N SER A 35 32.64 1.28 38.16
CA SER A 35 31.58 1.16 39.16
C SER A 35 30.89 -0.18 39.05
N LEU A 36 31.41 -1.15 39.80
CA LEU A 36 30.73 -2.39 40.12
C LEU A 36 29.51 -2.05 40.98
N PHE A 37 28.30 -2.28 40.48
CA PHE A 37 27.12 -2.42 41.34
C PHE A 37 26.40 -3.74 41.09
N PHE A 38 26.08 -4.36 42.22
CA PHE A 38 25.73 -5.75 42.39
C PHE A 38 24.50 -6.21 41.61
N SER A 39 24.60 -7.43 41.09
CA SER A 39 23.47 -8.28 40.78
C SER A 39 22.56 -8.48 42.01
N THR A 40 21.25 -8.30 41.82
CA THR A 40 20.22 -9.02 42.59
C THR A 40 19.17 -9.57 41.62
N PRO A 41 18.83 -10.87 41.68
CA PRO A 41 17.82 -11.45 40.80
C PRO A 41 16.40 -11.13 41.32
N ILE A 42 15.52 -10.69 40.43
CA ILE A 42 14.08 -10.62 40.72
C ILE A 42 13.50 -12.05 40.60
N PRO A 43 12.77 -12.56 41.61
CA PRO A 43 12.37 -13.96 41.65
C PRO A 43 11.19 -14.28 40.73
N THR A 44 11.37 -15.28 39.87
CA THR A 44 10.29 -15.99 39.19
C THR A 44 9.37 -16.68 40.21
N LYS A 45 8.07 -16.37 40.18
CA LYS A 45 7.06 -17.11 40.95
C LYS A 45 6.25 -18.03 40.03
N LEU A 46 6.54 -19.33 40.14
CA LEU A 46 5.77 -20.40 39.52
C LEU A 46 4.41 -20.59 40.24
N ILE A 47 3.31 -20.32 39.53
CA ILE A 47 1.91 -20.70 39.87
C ILE A 47 1.20 -20.85 38.52
N SER A 48 0.44 -21.89 38.17
CA SER A 48 0.16 -23.19 38.78
C SER A 48 -0.07 -24.22 37.64
N LYS A 49 0.04 -25.52 37.95
CA LYS A 49 -0.23 -26.61 37.00
C LYS A 49 -1.70 -26.59 36.54
N GLN A 50 -1.94 -26.61 35.23
CA GLN A 50 -3.14 -27.20 34.67
C GLN A 50 -2.75 -28.48 33.90
N LYS A 51 -3.40 -29.60 34.24
CA LYS A 51 -3.30 -30.87 33.51
C LYS A 51 -4.34 -30.87 32.38
N PRO A 52 -4.10 -31.61 31.28
CA PRO A 52 -5.04 -31.69 30.18
C PRO A 52 -6.29 -32.49 30.60
N PHE A 53 -7.47 -32.04 30.15
CA PHE A 53 -8.69 -32.84 30.19
C PHE A 53 -9.06 -33.28 28.77
N SER A 54 -9.19 -34.60 28.62
CA SER A 54 -9.54 -35.28 27.37
C SER A 54 -11.05 -35.25 27.11
N HIS A 55 -11.40 -35.43 25.83
CA HIS A 55 -12.77 -35.53 25.31
C HIS A 55 -13.75 -36.36 26.15
N HIS A 56 -14.99 -35.89 26.24
CA HIS A 56 -16.17 -36.75 26.02
C HIS A 56 -17.32 -35.95 25.40
N SER A 57 -18.15 -36.61 24.59
CA SER A 57 -19.18 -35.98 23.77
C SER A 57 -20.55 -35.89 24.45
N SER A 58 -21.31 -34.86 24.09
CA SER A 58 -22.79 -34.91 24.03
C SER A 58 -23.34 -33.78 23.16
N ASN A 59 -24.07 -34.14 22.10
CA ASN A 59 -24.82 -33.21 21.24
C ASN A 59 -26.18 -32.86 21.88
N PRO A 60 -26.67 -31.62 21.71
CA PRO A 60 -28.10 -31.31 21.67
C PRO A 60 -28.65 -31.46 20.25
N LEU A 61 -29.94 -31.82 20.13
CA LEU A 61 -30.56 -32.17 18.84
C LEU A 61 -31.10 -30.94 18.08
N LEU A 62 -31.02 -31.00 16.74
CA LEU A 62 -31.85 -30.21 15.82
C LEU A 62 -32.98 -31.09 15.26
N PRO A 63 -34.23 -30.59 15.12
CA PRO A 63 -35.33 -31.37 14.55
C PRO A 63 -35.14 -31.59 13.04
N GLN A 64 -35.26 -32.84 12.60
CA GLN A 64 -35.34 -33.20 11.18
C GLN A 64 -36.75 -32.90 10.64
N SER A 65 -36.85 -32.34 9.44
CA SER A 65 -38.07 -32.42 8.62
C SER A 65 -37.74 -33.08 7.28
N THR A 66 -38.57 -34.05 6.90
CA THR A 66 -38.30 -35.01 5.82
C THR A 66 -38.66 -34.45 4.44
N ILE A 67 -37.73 -34.53 3.49
CA ILE A 67 -38.03 -34.35 2.06
C ILE A 67 -38.50 -35.69 1.48
N LYS A 68 -39.68 -35.71 0.85
CA LYS A 68 -40.11 -36.76 -0.09
C LYS A 68 -40.30 -36.14 -1.48
N PRO A 69 -39.74 -36.71 -2.56
CA PRO A 69 -39.99 -36.23 -3.91
C PRO A 69 -41.24 -36.89 -4.51
N LEU A 70 -41.97 -36.19 -5.37
CA LEU A 70 -42.83 -36.82 -6.38
C LEU A 70 -42.97 -35.98 -7.66
N ARG A 71 -43.48 -36.61 -8.72
CA ARG A 71 -43.29 -36.25 -10.14
C ARG A 71 -44.16 -35.10 -10.65
N SER A 72 -43.60 -34.42 -11.66
CA SER A 72 -44.25 -33.90 -12.87
C SER A 72 -45.69 -34.37 -13.17
N LEU A 73 -46.57 -33.42 -13.49
CA LEU A 73 -47.41 -33.46 -14.70
C LEU A 73 -48.01 -32.07 -15.04
N VAL A 74 -48.40 -31.91 -16.30
CA VAL A 74 -48.84 -30.65 -16.96
C VAL A 74 -50.36 -30.59 -17.02
N VAL A 75 -50.97 -29.38 -16.95
CA VAL A 75 -52.08 -28.90 -17.82
C VAL A 75 -52.56 -27.50 -17.39
N SER A 76 -53.05 -26.73 -18.36
CA SER A 76 -53.54 -25.34 -18.28
C SER A 76 -54.87 -25.13 -17.55
N THR A 77 -55.09 -23.91 -17.05
CA THR A 77 -56.32 -23.12 -17.30
C THR A 77 -56.01 -21.62 -17.22
N ALA A 78 -56.80 -20.80 -17.93
CA ALA A 78 -56.66 -19.36 -17.98
C ALA A 78 -57.59 -18.64 -16.99
N ALA A 79 -57.13 -17.55 -16.39
CA ALA A 79 -57.97 -16.49 -15.81
C ALA A 79 -57.16 -15.18 -15.79
N ALA A 80 -57.77 -14.07 -16.17
CA ALA A 80 -57.10 -12.78 -16.26
C ALA A 80 -56.93 -12.12 -14.89
N ILE A 81 -55.76 -11.53 -14.66
CA ILE A 81 -55.57 -10.42 -13.72
C ILE A 81 -54.72 -9.39 -14.46
N GLU A 82 -55.32 -8.23 -14.75
CA GLU A 82 -54.59 -7.08 -15.28
C GLU A 82 -53.74 -6.51 -14.14
N ALA A 83 -52.44 -6.83 -14.15
CA ALA A 83 -51.49 -6.22 -13.24
C ALA A 83 -51.18 -4.81 -13.76
N GLU A 84 -51.62 -3.79 -13.03
CA GLU A 84 -51.35 -2.39 -13.33
C GLU A 84 -49.84 -2.16 -13.41
N THR A 85 -49.36 -1.71 -14.57
CA THR A 85 -47.96 -1.30 -14.75
C THR A 85 -47.71 0.02 -14.00
N GLU A 86 -47.39 -0.09 -12.71
CA GLU A 86 -46.83 1.01 -11.92
C GLU A 86 -45.56 1.51 -12.59
N THR A 87 -45.71 2.60 -13.34
CA THR A 87 -44.61 3.27 -14.03
C THR A 87 -43.84 4.08 -12.99
N SER A 88 -42.97 3.41 -12.25
CA SER A 88 -42.13 4.00 -11.20
C SER A 88 -41.10 4.95 -11.82
N SER A 89 -41.53 6.19 -12.06
CA SER A 89 -40.70 7.32 -12.46
C SER A 89 -39.72 7.67 -11.34
N SER A 90 -38.61 6.95 -11.30
CA SER A 90 -37.52 7.24 -10.36
C SER A 90 -36.94 8.63 -10.66
N ASN A 91 -37.37 9.61 -9.85
CA ASN A 91 -36.73 10.92 -9.74
C ASN A 91 -35.34 10.72 -9.10
N SER A 92 -34.41 10.19 -9.89
CA SER A 92 -33.00 10.15 -9.54
C SER A 92 -32.47 11.57 -9.59
N THR A 93 -32.26 12.17 -8.41
CA THR A 93 -31.50 13.41 -8.28
C THR A 93 -30.18 13.24 -9.02
N PRO A 94 -29.85 14.07 -10.04
CA PRO A 94 -28.67 13.86 -10.86
C PRO A 94 -27.43 13.84 -9.96
N LEU A 95 -26.66 12.75 -10.04
CA LEU A 95 -25.49 12.53 -9.21
C LEU A 95 -24.53 13.72 -9.36
N LYS A 96 -24.14 14.31 -8.22
CA LYS A 96 -23.28 15.50 -8.20
C LYS A 96 -21.90 15.14 -8.76
N SER A 97 -21.66 15.47 -10.02
CA SER A 97 -20.32 15.45 -10.61
C SER A 97 -19.46 16.48 -9.87
N LEU A 98 -18.32 16.03 -9.32
CA LEU A 98 -17.35 16.88 -8.66
C LEU A 98 -16.17 17.08 -9.61
N PRO A 99 -15.66 18.31 -9.82
CA PRO A 99 -14.50 18.55 -10.69
C PRO A 99 -13.22 17.93 -10.12
N PHE A 100 -13.16 17.75 -8.80
CA PHE A 100 -12.02 17.21 -8.07
C PHE A 100 -12.47 16.20 -7.03
N ARG A 101 -11.66 15.16 -6.81
CA ARG A 101 -11.81 14.19 -5.72
C ARG A 101 -10.46 13.94 -5.06
N VAL A 102 -10.45 13.82 -3.73
CA VAL A 102 -9.24 13.49 -2.95
C VAL A 102 -9.39 12.08 -2.42
N GLY A 103 -8.31 11.31 -2.51
CA GLY A 103 -8.22 10.00 -1.89
C GLY A 103 -6.97 9.88 -1.03
N HIS A 104 -7.07 9.09 0.03
CA HIS A 104 -5.96 8.72 0.89
C HIS A 104 -5.91 7.19 1.02
N GLY A 105 -4.72 6.62 0.85
CA GLY A 105 -4.46 5.21 1.08
C GLY A 105 -3.39 5.03 2.16
N PHE A 106 -3.46 3.91 2.87
CA PHE A 106 -2.46 3.45 3.83
C PHE A 106 -2.34 1.93 3.73
N ASP A 107 -1.13 1.41 3.67
CA ASP A 107 -0.87 -0.02 3.78
C ASP A 107 0.39 -0.28 4.64
N LEU A 108 0.46 -1.46 5.27
CA LEU A 108 1.56 -1.89 6.12
C LEU A 108 1.74 -3.42 6.05
N HIS A 109 2.93 -3.85 5.63
CA HIS A 109 3.32 -5.27 5.60
C HIS A 109 4.38 -5.62 6.65
N ARG A 110 4.33 -6.86 7.14
CA ARG A 110 5.43 -7.44 7.94
C ARG A 110 6.62 -7.71 7.03
N LEU A 111 7.82 -7.43 7.52
CA LEU A 111 9.08 -7.77 6.85
C LEU A 111 9.69 -9.01 7.50
N GLU A 112 9.81 -10.11 6.76
CA GLU A 112 10.37 -11.36 7.26
C GLU A 112 11.51 -11.92 6.38
N PRO A 113 12.46 -12.70 6.95
CA PRO A 113 13.54 -13.32 6.19
C PRO A 113 13.05 -14.26 5.10
N GLY A 114 13.74 -14.28 3.96
CA GLY A 114 13.44 -15.19 2.84
C GLY A 114 12.36 -14.71 1.87
N TYR A 115 11.67 -13.60 2.17
CA TYR A 115 10.73 -12.93 1.27
C TYR A 115 11.42 -11.87 0.39
N PRO A 116 10.89 -11.56 -0.81
CA PRO A 116 11.39 -10.46 -1.64
C PRO A 116 10.88 -9.09 -1.12
N LEU A 117 11.67 -8.04 -1.30
CA LEU A 117 11.27 -6.66 -0.98
C LEU A 117 10.89 -5.94 -2.27
N ILE A 118 9.61 -6.02 -2.66
CA ILE A 118 9.08 -5.38 -3.86
C ILE A 118 8.42 -4.05 -3.46
N ILE A 119 8.79 -2.96 -4.14
CA ILE A 119 8.29 -1.61 -3.86
C ILE A 119 8.05 -0.87 -5.18
N GLY A 120 6.80 -0.49 -5.46
CA GLY A 120 6.36 0.08 -6.73
C GLY A 120 6.78 -0.74 -7.97
N GLY A 121 6.73 -2.07 -7.88
CA GLY A 121 7.13 -3.05 -8.89
C GLY A 121 8.64 -3.29 -9.01
N ILE A 122 9.46 -2.68 -8.16
CA ILE A 122 10.93 -2.84 -8.16
C ILE A 122 11.34 -3.76 -7.01
N ASN A 123 11.96 -4.90 -7.33
CA ASN A 123 12.58 -5.76 -6.32
C ASN A 123 13.91 -5.16 -5.83
N ILE A 124 14.01 -4.87 -4.53
CA ILE A 124 15.16 -4.23 -3.90
C ILE A 124 15.93 -5.27 -3.07
N PRO A 125 17.25 -5.46 -3.27
CA PRO A 125 18.04 -6.40 -2.47
C PRO A 125 18.02 -6.07 -0.97
N HIS A 126 17.55 -7.03 -0.16
CA HIS A 126 17.47 -6.93 1.30
C HIS A 126 17.47 -8.31 1.97
N ASP A 127 17.78 -8.38 3.27
CA ASP A 127 17.71 -9.61 4.08
C ASP A 127 16.28 -9.96 4.54
N ARG A 128 15.31 -9.06 4.37
CA ARG A 128 13.90 -9.26 4.69
C ARG A 128 13.01 -8.69 3.59
N GLY A 129 11.86 -9.31 3.35
CA GLY A 129 10.87 -8.86 2.38
C GLY A 129 9.46 -9.01 2.93
N CYS A 130 8.45 -8.65 2.13
CA CYS A 130 7.07 -8.60 2.60
C CYS A 130 6.46 -10.01 2.71
N GLU A 131 5.97 -10.37 3.90
CA GLU A 131 5.13 -11.55 4.10
C GLU A 131 3.67 -11.20 3.77
N ALA A 132 3.22 -11.54 2.56
CA ALA A 132 1.89 -11.21 2.04
C ALA A 132 1.28 -12.35 1.20
N HIS A 133 -0.01 -12.23 0.87
CA HIS A 133 -0.73 -13.12 -0.06
C HIS A 133 -0.45 -12.78 -1.54
N SER A 134 -0.23 -11.50 -1.85
CA SER A 134 0.25 -10.98 -3.15
C SER A 134 1.80 -10.97 -3.21
N ASP A 135 2.39 -10.19 -4.11
CA ASP A 135 3.82 -9.87 -4.09
C ASP A 135 4.27 -8.95 -2.92
N GLY A 136 3.32 -8.44 -2.13
CA GLY A 136 3.58 -7.66 -0.92
C GLY A 136 3.96 -6.20 -1.17
N ASP A 137 3.65 -5.65 -2.35
CA ASP A 137 3.98 -4.27 -2.70
C ASP A 137 3.08 -3.24 -2.00
N VAL A 138 3.49 -2.91 -0.77
CA VAL A 138 2.86 -1.91 0.10
C VAL A 138 2.63 -0.55 -0.57
N LEU A 139 3.47 -0.19 -1.55
CA LEU A 139 3.35 1.10 -2.24
C LEU A 139 2.23 1.04 -3.29
N LEU A 140 2.16 -0.03 -4.08
CA LEU A 140 1.10 -0.18 -5.08
C LEU A 140 -0.28 -0.36 -4.44
N HIS A 141 -0.41 -1.21 -3.40
CA HIS A 141 -1.69 -1.33 -2.68
C HIS A 141 -2.18 0.02 -2.12
N CYS A 142 -1.27 0.77 -1.50
CA CYS A 142 -1.57 2.09 -0.95
C CYS A 142 -2.01 3.12 -2.02
N VAL A 143 -1.49 3.02 -3.25
CA VAL A 143 -1.95 3.83 -4.38
C VAL A 143 -3.33 3.38 -4.88
N VAL A 144 -3.57 2.07 -4.95
CA VAL A 144 -4.88 1.49 -5.31
C VAL A 144 -5.97 1.99 -4.37
N ASP A 145 -5.80 1.85 -3.05
CA ASP A 145 -6.78 2.33 -2.06
C ASP A 145 -7.00 3.84 -2.11
N ALA A 146 -5.96 4.63 -2.40
CA ALA A 146 -6.12 6.06 -2.60
C ALA A 146 -7.02 6.37 -3.81
N ILE A 147 -6.86 5.65 -4.93
CA ILE A 147 -7.71 5.83 -6.12
C ILE A 147 -9.15 5.36 -5.84
N LEU A 148 -9.33 4.16 -5.29
CA LEU A 148 -10.65 3.60 -4.96
C LEU A 148 -11.41 4.48 -3.96
N GLY A 149 -10.72 4.94 -2.91
CA GLY A 149 -11.26 5.86 -1.91
C GLY A 149 -11.66 7.22 -2.48
N ALA A 150 -10.88 7.80 -3.41
CA ALA A 150 -11.27 9.04 -4.10
C ALA A 150 -12.58 8.88 -4.89
N LEU A 151 -12.75 7.72 -5.53
CA LEU A 151 -13.96 7.39 -6.30
C LEU A 151 -15.16 7.05 -5.41
N GLY A 152 -14.92 6.58 -4.18
CA GLY A 152 -15.94 6.06 -3.27
C GLY A 152 -16.34 4.62 -3.59
N LEU A 153 -15.39 3.83 -4.10
CA LEU A 153 -15.54 2.42 -4.42
C LEU A 153 -15.16 1.53 -3.22
N PRO A 154 -15.49 0.22 -3.25
CA PRO A 154 -14.94 -0.76 -2.33
C PRO A 154 -13.41 -0.74 -2.30
N ASP A 155 -12.81 -1.08 -1.16
CA ASP A 155 -11.36 -1.10 -0.97
C ASP A 155 -10.66 -2.30 -1.66
N ILE A 156 -9.33 -2.31 -1.66
CA ILE A 156 -8.52 -3.37 -2.27
C ILE A 156 -8.87 -4.77 -1.72
N GLY A 157 -9.16 -4.91 -0.43
CA GLY A 157 -9.52 -6.20 0.18
C GLY A 157 -10.93 -6.68 -0.20
N GLN A 158 -11.83 -5.75 -0.49
CA GLN A 158 -13.17 -6.04 -0.99
C GLN A 158 -13.19 -6.44 -2.47
N ILE A 159 -12.35 -5.82 -3.30
CA ILE A 159 -12.24 -6.15 -4.74
C ILE A 159 -11.34 -7.38 -4.97
N PHE A 160 -10.29 -7.53 -4.17
CA PHE A 160 -9.24 -8.56 -4.32
C PHE A 160 -9.05 -9.38 -3.02
N PRO A 161 -10.06 -10.14 -2.57
CA PRO A 161 -10.00 -10.83 -1.27
C PRO A 161 -8.98 -11.98 -1.24
N ASP A 162 -8.20 -12.05 -0.15
CA ASP A 162 -7.18 -13.10 0.11
C ASP A 162 -7.72 -14.54 0.09
N THR A 163 -9.03 -14.72 0.20
CA THR A 163 -9.72 -16.00 0.14
C THR A 163 -9.88 -16.54 -1.27
N ASP A 164 -9.71 -15.71 -2.31
CA ASP A 164 -9.81 -16.14 -3.71
C ASP A 164 -8.46 -16.64 -4.23
N PRO A 165 -8.35 -17.93 -4.62
CA PRO A 165 -7.08 -18.50 -5.10
C PRO A 165 -6.48 -17.77 -6.32
N LYS A 166 -7.26 -17.02 -7.10
CA LYS A 166 -6.75 -16.32 -8.30
C LYS A 166 -5.79 -15.18 -7.96
N TRP A 167 -5.85 -14.62 -6.76
CA TRP A 167 -5.00 -13.49 -6.33
C TRP A 167 -3.71 -13.92 -5.62
N LYS A 168 -3.59 -15.21 -5.27
CA LYS A 168 -2.42 -15.74 -4.56
C LYS A 168 -1.16 -15.62 -5.41
N GLY A 169 -0.21 -14.81 -4.96
CA GLY A 169 1.03 -14.50 -5.69
C GLY A 169 0.81 -13.66 -6.95
N ALA A 170 -0.35 -13.02 -7.12
CA ALA A 170 -0.58 -12.08 -8.21
C ALA A 170 0.33 -10.84 -8.03
N PRO A 171 0.90 -10.30 -9.12
CA PRO A 171 1.69 -9.08 -9.05
C PRO A 171 0.77 -7.88 -8.85
N SER A 172 1.16 -6.95 -7.98
CA SER A 172 0.32 -5.81 -7.58
C SER A 172 0.05 -4.81 -8.71
N SER A 173 0.74 -4.94 -9.86
CA SER A 173 0.39 -4.22 -11.08
C SER A 173 -1.03 -4.54 -11.58
N VAL A 174 -1.55 -5.75 -11.35
CA VAL A 174 -2.92 -6.13 -11.75
C VAL A 174 -3.96 -5.30 -10.99
N PHE A 175 -3.75 -5.06 -9.70
CA PHE A 175 -4.63 -4.24 -8.88
C PHE A 175 -4.58 -2.76 -9.29
N MET A 176 -3.39 -2.27 -9.64
CA MET A 176 -3.18 -0.92 -10.20
C MET A 176 -3.88 -0.72 -11.54
N GLU A 177 -3.74 -1.67 -12.47
CA GLU A 177 -4.38 -1.62 -13.79
C GLU A 177 -5.91 -1.55 -13.67
N GLU A 178 -6.50 -2.34 -12.77
CA GLU A 178 -7.94 -2.32 -12.52
C GLU A 178 -8.41 -1.02 -11.83
N ALA A 179 -7.65 -0.50 -10.86
CA ALA A 179 -7.97 0.79 -10.22
C ALA A 179 -7.92 1.95 -11.24
N VAL A 180 -6.96 1.96 -12.16
CA VAL A 180 -6.88 2.94 -13.27
C VAL A 180 -8.02 2.76 -14.26
N ARG A 181 -8.41 1.52 -14.57
CA ARG A 181 -9.59 1.23 -15.41
C ARG A 181 -10.86 1.79 -14.79
N LEU A 182 -11.10 1.53 -13.50
CA LEU A 182 -12.25 2.03 -12.74
C LEU A 182 -12.26 3.56 -12.62
N MET A 183 -11.09 4.19 -12.40
CA MET A 183 -10.94 5.65 -12.41
C MET A 183 -11.40 6.26 -13.75
N HIS A 184 -10.97 5.66 -14.86
CA HIS A 184 -11.35 6.14 -16.19
C HIS A 184 -12.81 5.84 -16.55
N GLU A 185 -13.37 4.71 -16.11
CA GLU A 185 -14.78 4.36 -16.25
C GLU A 185 -15.70 5.33 -15.49
N ALA A 186 -15.29 5.74 -14.28
CA ALA A 186 -15.96 6.81 -13.52
C ALA A 186 -15.81 8.22 -14.16
N GLY A 187 -15.06 8.33 -15.26
CA GLY A 187 -14.78 9.57 -15.97
C GLY A 187 -13.87 10.52 -15.19
N TYR A 188 -12.86 9.99 -14.51
CA TYR A 188 -11.80 10.76 -13.87
C TYR A 188 -10.43 10.38 -14.45
N GLU A 189 -9.45 11.24 -14.17
CA GLU A 189 -8.03 11.03 -14.43
C GLU A 189 -7.19 11.52 -13.24
N LEU A 190 -5.91 11.16 -13.22
CA LEU A 190 -5.00 11.57 -12.15
C LEU A 190 -4.57 13.03 -12.37
N GLY A 191 -4.94 13.91 -11.44
CA GLY A 191 -4.41 15.27 -11.37
C GLY A 191 -2.99 15.26 -10.78
N ASN A 192 -2.81 14.68 -9.59
CA ASN A 192 -1.49 14.37 -9.04
C ASN A 192 -1.53 13.27 -7.96
N LEU A 193 -0.36 12.70 -7.68
CA LEU A 193 -0.12 11.71 -6.62
C LEU A 193 1.10 12.12 -5.79
N ASP A 194 1.00 12.00 -4.47
CA ASP A 194 2.15 12.11 -3.56
C ASP A 194 2.16 10.95 -2.55
N ALA A 195 3.17 10.09 -2.65
CA ALA A 195 3.37 8.95 -1.76
C ALA A 195 4.50 9.20 -0.74
N THR A 196 4.39 8.56 0.43
CA THR A 196 5.40 8.54 1.48
C THR A 196 5.59 7.11 1.97
N LEU A 197 6.74 6.54 1.65
CA LEU A 197 7.16 5.23 2.14
C LEU A 197 7.90 5.38 3.48
N ILE A 198 7.59 4.53 4.45
CA ILE A 198 8.23 4.48 5.76
C ILE A 198 8.96 3.13 5.89
N LEU A 199 10.29 3.19 5.84
CA LEU A 199 11.18 2.03 5.84
C LEU A 199 12.51 2.37 6.52
N GLN A 200 12.93 1.58 7.51
CA GLN A 200 14.18 1.84 8.22
C GLN A 200 15.43 1.44 7.42
N ARG A 201 15.36 0.34 6.65
CA ARG A 201 16.43 -0.15 5.77
C ARG A 201 15.82 -1.05 4.66
N PRO A 202 16.36 -1.10 3.44
CA PRO A 202 17.56 -0.41 2.96
C PRO A 202 17.27 1.06 2.61
N LYS A 203 18.27 1.78 2.06
CA LYS A 203 18.07 3.13 1.54
C LYS A 203 17.27 3.05 0.23
N VAL A 204 16.13 3.74 0.17
CA VAL A 204 15.24 3.77 -1.00
C VAL A 204 15.75 4.75 -2.07
N SER A 205 16.59 5.73 -1.72
CA SER A 205 17.05 6.78 -2.63
C SER A 205 17.73 6.32 -3.93
N PRO A 206 18.49 5.19 -4.00
CA PRO A 206 19.05 4.70 -5.26
C PRO A 206 17.98 4.13 -6.22
N HIS A 207 16.83 3.72 -5.70
CA HIS A 207 15.76 3.06 -6.44
C HIS A 207 14.59 4.01 -6.77
N LYS A 208 14.50 5.16 -6.08
CA LYS A 208 13.38 6.12 -6.15
C LYS A 208 12.94 6.47 -7.57
N GLU A 209 13.88 6.67 -8.49
CA GLU A 209 13.58 7.04 -9.88
C GLU A 209 13.01 5.87 -10.69
N SER A 210 13.51 4.64 -10.49
CA SER A 210 12.94 3.43 -11.09
C SER A 210 11.51 3.17 -10.58
N ILE A 211 11.30 3.36 -9.28
CA ILE A 211 9.99 3.22 -8.63
C ILE A 211 9.01 4.27 -9.20
N ARG A 212 9.41 5.55 -9.27
CA ARG A 212 8.59 6.62 -9.86
C ARG A 212 8.26 6.32 -11.33
N ALA A 213 9.24 5.91 -12.13
CA ALA A 213 9.03 5.59 -13.54
C ALA A 213 8.02 4.44 -13.73
N ASN A 214 8.07 3.41 -12.89
CA ASN A 214 7.10 2.31 -12.95
C ASN A 214 5.70 2.75 -12.47
N LEU A 215 5.60 3.56 -11.43
CA LEU A 215 4.32 4.20 -11.03
C LEU A 215 3.71 5.01 -12.18
N CYS A 216 4.49 5.86 -12.84
CA CYS A 216 4.05 6.67 -13.99
C CYS A 216 3.52 5.78 -15.12
N LYS A 217 4.24 4.69 -15.43
CA LYS A 217 3.82 3.70 -16.44
C LYS A 217 2.50 3.02 -16.08
N LEU A 218 2.34 2.56 -14.84
CA LEU A 218 1.12 1.87 -14.38
C LEU A 218 -0.09 2.82 -14.31
N LEU A 219 0.13 4.08 -13.95
CA LEU A 219 -0.90 5.13 -13.86
C LEU A 219 -1.26 5.76 -15.21
N GLY A 220 -0.44 5.57 -16.25
CA GLY A 220 -0.56 6.31 -17.50
C GLY A 220 -0.30 7.82 -17.35
N ALA A 221 0.51 8.23 -16.36
CA ALA A 221 0.67 9.61 -15.92
C ALA A 221 2.06 10.18 -16.22
N ASP A 222 2.14 11.52 -16.34
CA ASP A 222 3.42 12.22 -16.53
C ASP A 222 4.26 12.25 -15.24
N PRO A 223 5.60 12.09 -15.29
CA PRO A 223 6.46 12.11 -14.11
C PRO A 223 6.41 13.41 -13.27
N SER A 224 5.96 14.53 -13.82
CA SER A 224 5.78 15.79 -13.08
C SER A 224 4.63 15.76 -12.07
N VAL A 225 3.65 14.86 -12.24
CA VAL A 225 2.47 14.75 -11.36
C VAL A 225 2.53 13.57 -10.38
N VAL A 226 3.62 12.78 -10.40
CA VAL A 226 3.79 11.59 -9.53
C VAL A 226 5.00 11.80 -8.62
N ASN A 227 4.80 11.99 -7.32
CA ASN A 227 5.89 12.10 -6.34
C ASN A 227 5.96 10.91 -5.39
N LEU A 228 7.20 10.58 -4.98
CA LEU A 228 7.50 9.57 -3.97
C LEU A 228 8.50 10.15 -2.96
N LYS A 229 8.20 10.00 -1.68
CA LYS A 229 9.09 10.32 -0.56
C LYS A 229 9.41 9.04 0.20
N ALA A 230 10.57 9.01 0.86
CA ALA A 230 10.96 7.89 1.71
C ALA A 230 11.52 8.42 3.04
N LYS A 231 11.13 7.80 4.14
CA LYS A 231 11.54 8.15 5.50
C LYS A 231 11.88 6.92 6.32
N THR A 232 12.89 7.06 7.16
CA THR A 232 13.10 6.24 8.36
C THR A 232 12.00 6.51 9.39
N HIS A 233 11.76 5.54 10.28
CA HIS A 233 10.90 5.67 11.46
C HIS A 233 11.75 5.78 12.74
N GLU A 234 12.88 6.50 12.64
CA GLU A 234 13.79 6.88 13.74
C GLU A 234 14.12 5.79 14.78
N LYS A 235 14.19 4.53 14.34
CA LYS A 235 14.42 3.34 15.19
C LYS A 235 13.38 3.08 16.29
N VAL A 236 12.16 3.63 16.17
CA VAL A 236 11.03 3.31 17.07
C VAL A 236 10.01 2.39 16.40
N ASP A 237 9.41 1.51 17.20
CA ASP A 237 8.35 0.56 16.83
C ASP A 237 8.74 -0.44 15.71
N SER A 238 7.78 -1.22 15.21
CA SER A 238 8.04 -2.25 14.18
C SER A 238 8.68 -1.69 12.90
N LEU A 239 8.33 -0.47 12.52
CA LEU A 239 8.92 0.22 11.36
C LEU A 239 10.40 0.54 11.62
N GLY A 240 10.74 1.10 12.79
CA GLY A 240 12.11 1.46 13.17
C GLY A 240 12.99 0.25 13.56
N GLU A 241 12.38 -0.85 13.99
CA GLU A 241 13.05 -2.14 14.22
C GLU A 241 13.23 -2.95 12.93
N ASN A 242 12.74 -2.44 11.78
CA ASN A 242 12.73 -3.13 10.50
C ASN A 242 12.05 -4.52 10.57
N ARG A 243 10.90 -4.57 11.23
CA ARG A 243 9.92 -5.67 11.25
C ARG A 243 8.69 -5.38 10.39
N SER A 244 8.52 -4.15 9.91
CA SER A 244 7.47 -3.79 8.95
C SER A 244 7.92 -2.68 8.00
N ILE A 245 7.14 -2.52 6.94
CA ILE A 245 7.20 -1.39 6.00
C ILE A 245 5.79 -0.80 5.90
N ALA A 246 5.66 0.52 5.74
CA ALA A 246 4.38 1.17 5.53
C ALA A 246 4.43 2.18 4.38
N ALA A 247 3.28 2.46 3.77
CA ALA A 247 3.10 3.53 2.80
C ALA A 247 1.87 4.37 3.14
N HIS A 248 1.96 5.67 2.86
CA HIS A 248 0.81 6.58 2.76
C HIS A 248 0.80 7.19 1.37
N THR A 249 -0.38 7.32 0.78
CA THR A 249 -0.56 7.98 -0.53
C THR A 249 -1.71 8.98 -0.42
N VAL A 250 -1.54 10.15 -1.02
CA VAL A 250 -2.64 11.08 -1.32
C VAL A 250 -2.73 11.26 -2.82
N VAL A 251 -3.94 11.16 -3.37
CA VAL A 251 -4.23 11.45 -4.78
C VAL A 251 -5.24 12.58 -4.89
N LEU A 252 -5.06 13.40 -5.92
CA LEU A 252 -6.08 14.32 -6.43
C LEU A 252 -6.51 13.79 -7.81
N LEU A 253 -7.76 13.39 -7.93
CA LEU A 253 -8.37 13.03 -9.21
C LEU A 253 -9.10 14.24 -9.79
N MET A 254 -9.02 14.40 -11.11
CA MET A 254 -9.69 15.44 -11.88
C MET A 254 -10.78 14.83 -12.77
N LYS A 255 -11.89 15.54 -12.94
CA LYS A 255 -12.97 15.13 -13.84
C LYS A 255 -12.53 15.37 -15.30
N LYS A 256 -12.73 14.37 -16.16
CA LYS A 256 -12.57 14.48 -17.62
C LYS A 256 -13.68 15.34 -18.25
#